data_AF-A0A3D0EQU0-F1
#
_entry.id   AF-A0A3D0EQU0-F1
#
_cell.length_a   1.000
_cell.length_b   1.000
_cell.length_c   1.000
_cell.angle_alpha   90.00
_cell.angle_beta   90.00
_cell.angle_gamma   90.00
#
_symmetry.space_group_name_H-M   'P 1'
#
loop_
_entity.id
_entity.type
_entity.pdbx_description
1 polymer ?
#
loop_
_entity_poly.entity_id
_entity_poly.type
_entity_poly.pdbx_seq_one_letter_code
_entity_poly.pdbx_strand_id
1 'polypeptide(L)'
;MSKETGGQAFPRQQWEYDGQNNVLQYQEEGMTLRDYLAAKAMQGILANPGQLDNLNADATGWVSNDAYKMADAMLAARSNNS
;
A
#
# COMPACT_ATOMS: atom_id res chain seq x y z
N MET A 1 10.52 -21.07 -5.55
CA MET A 1 10.30 -19.65 -5.86
C MET A 1 9.31 -19.10 -4.85
N SER A 2 9.77 -18.44 -3.79
CA SER A 2 8.91 -17.52 -3.05
C SER A 2 8.62 -16.37 -4.00
N LYS A 3 7.35 -16.14 -4.34
CA LYS A 3 6.98 -14.88 -4.98
C LYS A 3 6.95 -13.85 -3.85
N GLU A 4 7.88 -12.91 -3.86
CA GLU A 4 7.82 -11.73 -3.00
C GLU A 4 6.56 -10.94 -3.41
N THR A 5 5.42 -11.27 -2.79
CA THR A 5 4.09 -10.72 -3.13
C THR A 5 3.80 -9.39 -2.43
N GLY A 6 4.79 -8.86 -1.70
CA GLY A 6 4.63 -7.65 -0.88
C GLY A 6 3.89 -7.89 0.45
N GLY A 7 3.62 -9.14 0.82
CA GLY A 7 2.97 -9.49 2.08
C GLY A 7 1.45 -9.25 2.08
N GLN A 8 0.84 -9.18 3.26
CA GLN A 8 -0.59 -8.93 3.41
C GLN A 8 -0.92 -7.44 3.28
N ALA A 9 -1.93 -7.06 2.51
CA ALA A 9 -2.32 -5.65 2.36
C ALA A 9 -2.92 -5.05 3.65
N PHE A 10 -3.66 -5.84 4.41
CA PHE A 10 -4.27 -5.44 5.69
C PHE A 10 -3.54 -6.13 6.84
N PRO A 11 -3.56 -5.61 8.08
CA PRO A 11 -2.95 -6.32 9.20
C PRO A 11 -3.72 -7.61 9.54
N ARG A 12 -3.00 -8.64 10.01
CA ARG A 12 -3.61 -9.88 10.55
C ARG A 12 -3.09 -10.17 11.94
N GLN A 13 -3.97 -10.60 12.83
CA GLN A 13 -3.53 -11.25 14.06
C GLN A 13 -3.16 -12.71 13.75
N GLN A 14 -1.97 -13.11 14.18
CA GLN A 14 -1.51 -14.48 14.10
C GLN A 14 -1.24 -15.04 15.49
N TRP A 15 -1.39 -16.35 15.58
CA TRP A 15 -1.27 -17.12 16.80
C TRP A 15 -0.35 -18.28 16.45
N GLU A 16 0.85 -18.28 17.04
CA GLU A 16 1.81 -19.36 16.85
C GLU A 16 2.07 -20.05 18.20
N TYR A 17 2.26 -21.36 18.16
CA TYR A 17 2.60 -22.14 19.34
C TYR A 17 4.11 -22.35 19.39
N ASP A 18 4.76 -21.96 20.48
CA ASP A 18 6.21 -22.07 20.67
C ASP A 18 6.71 -23.50 20.95
N GLY A 19 5.83 -24.49 20.89
CA GLY A 19 6.13 -25.89 21.24
C GLY A 19 6.16 -26.17 22.75
N GLN A 20 6.06 -25.16 23.61
CA GLN A 20 5.87 -25.27 25.07
C GLN A 20 4.43 -24.95 25.50
N ASN A 21 3.50 -24.95 24.55
CA ASN A 21 2.08 -24.68 24.76
C ASN A 21 1.77 -23.22 25.15
N ASN A 22 2.70 -22.28 24.91
CA ASN A 22 2.42 -20.85 25.00
C ASN A 22 1.95 -20.34 23.64
N VAL A 23 1.00 -19.40 23.67
CA VAL A 23 0.56 -18.68 22.49
C VAL A 23 1.43 -17.44 22.32
N LEU A 24 2.20 -17.41 21.24
CA LEU A 24 2.82 -16.19 20.75
C LEU A 24 1.80 -15.44 19.91
N GLN A 25 1.36 -14.29 20.43
CA GLN A 25 0.52 -13.38 19.69
C GLN A 25 1.42 -12.36 18.99
N TYR A 26 1.44 -12.40 17.67
CA TYR A 26 2.08 -11.36 16.87
C TYR A 26 1.12 -10.88 15.78
N GLN A 27 1.35 -9.65 15.35
CA GLN A 27 0.56 -9.01 14.30
C GLN A 27 1.42 -8.97 13.04
N GLU A 28 0.93 -9.59 11.96
CA GLU A 28 1.50 -9.31 10.64
C GLU A 28 1.13 -7.89 10.25
N GLU A 29 2.15 -7.11 9.90
CA GLU A 29 1.98 -5.75 9.42
C GLU A 29 1.27 -5.76 8.05
N GLY A 30 0.43 -4.75 7.85
CA GLY A 30 -0.19 -4.48 6.55
C GLY A 30 0.57 -3.43 5.75
N MET A 31 -0.09 -2.87 4.74
CA MET A 31 0.44 -1.72 4.01
C MET A 31 0.61 -0.50 4.93
N THR A 32 1.60 0.35 4.64
CA THR A 32 1.74 1.62 5.37
C THR A 32 0.59 2.57 5.01
N LEU A 33 0.37 3.61 5.83
CA LEU A 33 -0.60 4.67 5.48
C LEU A 33 -0.25 5.34 4.14
N ARG A 34 1.05 5.47 3.84
CA ARG A 34 1.52 6.01 2.56
C ARG A 34 1.05 5.15 1.39
N ASP A 35 1.23 3.83 1.48
CA ASP A 35 0.83 2.88 0.45
C ASP A 35 -0.69 2.89 0.24
N TYR A 36 -1.46 3.00 1.34
CA TYR A 36 -2.92 3.14 1.26
C TYR A 36 -3.35 4.40 0.50
N LEU A 37 -2.77 5.55 0.84
CA LEU A 37 -3.07 6.82 0.18
C LEU A 37 -2.64 6.81 -1.30
N ALA A 38 -1.50 6.20 -1.60
CA ALA A 38 -1.03 6.03 -2.97
C ALA A 38 -2.00 5.13 -3.77
N ALA A 39 -2.44 4.01 -3.19
CA ALA A 39 -3.44 3.14 -3.84
C ALA A 39 -4.76 3.89 -4.13
N LYS A 40 -5.20 4.75 -3.21
CA LYS A 40 -6.38 5.61 -3.42
C LYS A 40 -6.16 6.66 -4.50
N ALA A 41 -5.00 7.31 -4.52
CA ALA A 41 -4.67 8.28 -5.56
C ALA A 41 -4.60 7.60 -6.94
N MET A 42 -3.95 6.44 -7.04
CA MET A 42 -3.88 5.62 -8.24
C MET A 42 -5.27 5.25 -8.75
N GLN A 43 -6.17 4.81 -7.87
CA GLN A 43 -7.57 4.52 -8.22
C GLN A 43 -8.26 5.74 -8.84
N GLY A 44 -8.04 6.93 -8.29
CA GLY A 44 -8.62 8.17 -8.80
C GLY A 44 -8.02 8.62 -10.15
N ILE A 45 -6.70 8.50 -10.31
CA ILE A 45 -5.99 8.78 -11.57
C ILE A 45 -6.57 7.89 -12.67
N LEU A 46 -6.54 6.57 -12.45
CA LEU A 46 -6.99 5.57 -13.43
C LEU A 46 -8.50 5.52 -13.67
N ALA A 47 -9.30 6.31 -12.95
CA ALA A 47 -10.73 6.44 -13.23
C ALA A 47 -11.02 7.14 -14.56
N ASN A 48 -10.03 7.83 -15.16
CA ASN A 48 -10.14 8.45 -16.48
C ASN A 48 -9.90 7.41 -17.60
N PRO A 49 -10.91 7.08 -18.44
CA PRO A 49 -10.76 6.10 -19.52
C PRO A 49 -9.64 6.43 -20.51
N GLY A 50 -9.40 7.72 -20.79
CA GLY A 50 -8.31 8.14 -21.70
C GLY A 50 -6.90 7.84 -21.18
N GLN A 51 -6.75 7.58 -19.87
CA GLN A 51 -5.50 7.10 -19.29
C GLN A 51 -5.37 5.58 -19.35
N LEU A 52 -6.48 4.83 -19.33
CA LEU A 52 -6.48 3.37 -19.41
C LEU A 52 -6.05 2.88 -20.79
N ASP A 53 -6.48 3.57 -21.86
CA ASP A 53 -6.13 3.23 -23.25
C ASP A 53 -4.62 3.37 -23.55
N ASN A 54 -3.88 4.04 -22.66
CA ASN A 54 -2.44 4.29 -22.77
C ASN A 54 -1.60 3.55 -21.72
N LEU A 55 -2.17 2.58 -20.98
CA LEU A 55 -1.46 1.79 -19.95
C LEU A 55 -0.42 0.86 -20.58
N ASN A 56 0.75 1.42 -20.88
CA ASN A 56 1.99 0.69 -21.15
C ASN A 56 2.93 0.77 -19.94
N ALA A 57 4.13 0.18 -20.04
CA ALA A 57 5.10 0.18 -18.94
C ALA A 57 5.48 1.61 -18.48
N ASP A 58 5.63 2.54 -19.43
CA ASP A 58 5.98 3.94 -19.14
C ASP A 58 4.85 4.68 -18.43
N ALA A 59 3.61 4.47 -18.87
CA ALA A 59 2.41 5.03 -18.23
C ALA A 59 2.22 4.50 -16.80
N THR A 60 2.53 3.22 -16.57
CA THR A 60 2.43 2.60 -15.23
C THR A 60 3.41 3.23 -14.25
N GLY A 61 4.63 3.55 -14.71
CA GLY A 61 5.63 4.25 -13.90
C GLY A 61 5.19 5.66 -13.51
N TRP A 62 4.62 6.42 -14.45
CA TRP A 62 4.10 7.76 -14.19
C TRP A 62 2.96 7.76 -13.16
N VAL A 63 1.97 6.88 -13.33
CA VAL A 63 0.83 6.77 -12.41
C VAL A 63 1.29 6.42 -10.99
N SER A 64 2.20 5.45 -10.86
CA SER A 64 2.76 5.06 -9.57
C SER A 64 3.46 6.23 -8.88
N ASN A 65 4.31 6.95 -9.60
CA ASN A 65 5.05 8.09 -9.08
C ASN A 65 4.12 9.23 -8.61
N ASP A 66 3.13 9.60 -9.42
CA ASP A 66 2.21 10.69 -9.06
C ASP A 66 1.25 10.30 -7.92
N ALA A 67 0.87 9.02 -7.82
CA ALA A 67 0.14 8.49 -6.68
C ALA A 67 0.93 8.62 -5.36
N TYR A 68 2.23 8.29 -5.37
CA TYR A 68 3.07 8.46 -4.17
C TYR A 68 3.32 9.92 -3.81
N LYS A 69 3.49 10.82 -4.79
CA LYS A 69 3.57 12.27 -4.50
C LYS A 69 2.31 12.79 -3.82
N MET A 70 1.15 12.32 -4.26
CA MET A 70 -0.13 12.68 -3.64
C MET A 70 -0.20 12.15 -2.19
N ALA A 71 0.21 10.91 -1.95
CA ALA A 71 0.28 10.34 -0.61
C ALA A 71 1.20 11.15 0.32
N ASP A 72 2.38 11.54 -0.18
CA ASP A 72 3.34 12.35 0.58
C ASP A 72 2.79 13.75 0.91
N ALA A 73 2.08 14.37 -0.04
CA ALA A 73 1.40 15.65 0.19
C ALA A 73 0.30 15.56 1.26
N MET A 74 -0.49 14.48 1.27
CA MET A 74 -1.52 14.23 2.29
C MET A 74 -0.92 14.02 3.68
N LEU A 75 0.19 13.28 3.76
CA LEU A 75 0.92 13.09 5.02
C LEU A 75 1.50 14.40 5.54
N ALA A 76 2.12 15.21 4.66
CA ALA A 76 2.64 16.52 5.02
C ALA A 76 1.53 17.47 5.51
N ALA A 77 0.38 17.49 4.82
CA ALA A 77 -0.77 18.29 5.25
C ALA A 77 -1.29 17.89 6.63
N ARG A 78 -1.22 16.59 6.98
CA ARG A 78 -1.59 16.11 8.31
C ARG A 78 -0.60 16.59 9.39
N SER A 79 0.70 16.48 9.13
CA SER A 79 1.75 16.90 10.06
C SER A 79 1.71 18.41 10.32
N ASN A 80 1.36 19.22 9.32
CA ASN A 80 1.28 20.68 9.44
C ASN A 80 0.01 21.19 10.16
N ASN A 81 -0.96 20.31 10.46
CA ASN A 81 -2.18 20.63 11.21
C ASN A 81 -2.13 20.14 12.67
N SER A 82 -0.93 19.78 13.17
CA SER A 82 -0.66 19.31 14.54
C SER A 82 0.16 20.35 15.31
#